data_AF-A0A496Y0L7-F1
#
_entry.id   AF-A0A496Y0L7-F1
#
_cell.length_a   1.000
_cell.length_b   1.000
_cell.length_c   1.000
_cell.angle_alpha   90.00
_cell.angle_beta   90.00
_cell.angle_gamma   90.00
#
_symmetry.space_group_name_H-M   'P 1'
#
loop_
_entity.id
_entity.type
_entity.pdbx_description
1 polymer ?
#
loop_
_entity_poly.entity_id
_entity_poly.type
_entity_poly.pdbx_seq_one_letter_code
_entity_poly.pdbx_strand_id
1 'polypeptide(L)'
;MSNTITKSGHVVSVVFDGSSALDLATELGVENTGLRLRKINFYPVSTGETLIIREKSAEGPILLKVKDDFGFNQEIDFPGVRCFPYVKGDEITANTMISFIFE
;
A
#
# COMPACT_ATOMS: atom_id res chain seq x y z
N MET A 1 3.48 -14.88 9.34
CA MET A 1 2.03 -14.62 9.07
C MET A 1 1.94 -14.19 7.62
N SER A 2 0.78 -13.84 7.09
CA SER A 2 0.68 -13.21 5.78
C SER A 2 -0.21 -11.97 5.88
N ASN A 3 -0.03 -11.03 4.96
CA ASN A 3 -0.91 -9.88 4.84
C ASN A 3 -2.37 -10.34 4.67
N THR A 4 -3.31 -9.64 5.30
CA THR A 4 -4.75 -9.92 5.15
C THR A 4 -5.34 -8.94 4.13
N ILE A 5 -5.86 -9.45 3.01
CA ILE A 5 -6.34 -8.63 1.90
C ILE A 5 -7.87 -8.79 1.77
N THR A 6 -8.57 -7.67 1.75
CA THR A 6 -10.03 -7.62 1.55
C THR A 6 -10.35 -6.75 0.34
N LYS A 7 -11.20 -7.25 -0.56
CA LYS A 7 -11.62 -6.54 -1.79
C LYS A 7 -13.10 -6.18 -1.70
N SER A 8 -13.46 -4.93 -1.99
CA SER A 8 -14.84 -4.45 -2.02
C SER A 8 -15.00 -3.36 -3.08
N GLY A 9 -15.63 -3.70 -4.21
CA GLY A 9 -15.75 -2.78 -5.34
C GLY A 9 -14.38 -2.29 -5.82
N HIS A 10 -14.19 -0.97 -5.90
CA HIS A 10 -12.93 -0.33 -6.31
C HIS A 10 -11.96 -0.10 -5.15
N VAL A 11 -12.18 -0.76 -4.01
CA VAL A 11 -11.32 -0.63 -2.82
C VAL A 11 -10.70 -1.98 -2.49
N VAL A 12 -9.38 -1.97 -2.28
CA VAL A 12 -8.66 -3.09 -1.69
C VAL A 12 -8.00 -2.62 -0.41
N SER A 13 -8.37 -3.24 0.71
CA SER A 13 -7.78 -2.98 2.02
C SER A 13 -6.81 -4.10 2.39
N VAL A 14 -5.66 -3.71 2.93
CA VAL A 14 -4.61 -4.62 3.38
C VAL A 14 -4.30 -4.32 4.83
N VAL A 15 -4.32 -5.35 5.67
CA VAL A 15 -3.75 -5.31 7.03
C VAL A 15 -2.41 -6.03 6.97
N PHE A 16 -1.34 -5.29 7.26
CA PHE A 16 0.02 -5.78 7.14
C PHE A 16 0.41 -6.63 8.35
N ASP A 17 1.20 -7.68 8.11
CA ASP A 17 1.75 -8.50 9.19
C ASP A 17 3.12 -7.98 9.70
N GLY A 18 3.69 -6.96 9.06
CA GLY A 18 5.00 -6.37 9.37
C GLY A 18 6.21 -7.24 9.00
N SER A 19 6.03 -8.23 8.12
CA SER A 19 7.09 -9.16 7.71
C SER A 19 7.02 -9.57 6.23
N SER A 20 5.82 -9.84 5.73
CA SER A 20 5.56 -10.25 4.37
C SER A 20 5.45 -9.03 3.47
N ALA A 21 6.16 -9.03 2.36
CA ALA A 21 5.97 -8.02 1.33
C ALA A 21 4.56 -8.11 0.72
N LEU A 22 4.09 -6.98 0.20
CA LEU A 22 2.89 -6.91 -0.63
C LEU A 22 3.32 -6.59 -2.05
N ASP A 23 3.06 -7.51 -2.99
CA ASP A 23 3.01 -7.20 -4.42
C ASP A 23 1.54 -7.19 -4.84
N LEU A 24 0.94 -5.99 -4.84
CA LEU A 24 -0.50 -5.87 -5.00
C LEU A 24 -0.97 -6.33 -6.38
N ALA A 25 -0.15 -6.19 -7.43
CA ALA A 25 -0.54 -6.63 -8.76
C ALA A 25 -0.65 -8.15 -8.84
N THR A 26 0.29 -8.87 -8.20
CA THR A 26 0.26 -10.33 -8.09
C THR A 26 -0.92 -10.81 -7.23
N GLU A 27 -1.15 -10.18 -6.07
CA GLU A 27 -2.30 -10.49 -5.18
C GLU A 27 -3.67 -10.26 -5.85
N LEU A 28 -3.71 -9.42 -6.88
CA LEU A 28 -4.89 -9.12 -7.66
C LEU A 28 -4.95 -9.87 -9.00
N GLY A 29 -3.92 -10.59 -9.42
CA GLY A 29 -3.86 -11.31 -10.70
C GLY A 29 -3.85 -10.38 -11.93
N VAL A 30 -3.19 -9.23 -11.81
CA VAL A 30 -3.14 -8.18 -12.84
C VAL A 30 -1.70 -7.77 -13.17
N GLU A 31 -0.74 -8.69 -13.09
CA GLU A 31 0.70 -8.39 -13.26
C GLU A 31 1.06 -7.90 -14.66
N ASN A 32 0.21 -8.18 -15.65
CA ASN A 32 0.41 -7.77 -17.04
C ASN A 32 -0.26 -6.45 -17.39
N THR A 33 -1.27 -6.04 -16.61
CA THR A 33 -2.03 -4.82 -16.88
C THR A 33 -1.70 -3.75 -15.86
N GLY A 34 -1.39 -4.05 -14.60
CA GLY A 34 -1.15 -3.05 -13.57
C GLY A 34 -2.42 -2.33 -13.11
N LEU A 35 -2.28 -1.48 -12.11
CA LEU A 35 -3.38 -0.88 -11.37
C LEU A 35 -3.45 0.62 -11.59
N ARG A 36 -4.65 1.16 -11.81
CA ARG A 36 -4.89 2.61 -11.79
C ARG A 36 -5.33 3.03 -10.40
N LEU A 37 -4.36 3.40 -9.59
CA LEU A 37 -4.61 3.95 -8.26
C LEU A 37 -5.06 5.40 -8.36
N ARG A 38 -6.19 5.70 -7.75
CA ARG A 38 -6.69 7.07 -7.57
C ARG A 38 -6.26 7.66 -6.23
N LYS A 39 -6.31 6.84 -5.18
CA LYS A 39 -6.13 7.30 -3.80
C LYS A 39 -5.69 6.17 -2.88
N ILE A 40 -4.98 6.52 -1.83
CA ILE A 40 -4.59 5.63 -0.74
C ILE A 40 -5.04 6.24 0.58
N ASN A 41 -5.65 5.42 1.43
CA ASN A 41 -5.86 5.76 2.83
C ASN A 41 -4.87 4.98 3.68
N PHE A 42 -4.04 5.69 4.44
CA PHE A 42 -3.03 5.13 5.33
C PHE A 42 -3.48 5.30 6.78
N TYR A 43 -3.57 4.19 7.51
CA TYR A 43 -4.01 4.13 8.91
C TYR A 43 -2.83 3.66 9.77
N PRO A 44 -1.94 4.59 10.20
CA PRO A 44 -0.77 4.25 11.01
C PRO A 44 -1.22 3.73 12.38
N VAL A 45 -0.45 2.79 12.94
CA VAL A 45 -0.69 2.27 14.30
C VAL A 45 0.11 3.01 15.36
N SER A 46 1.08 3.83 14.94
CA SER A 46 1.93 4.62 15.82
C SER A 46 2.37 5.94 15.18
N THR A 47 2.58 6.95 16.01
CA THR A 47 3.14 8.24 15.57
C THR A 47 4.56 8.05 15.02
N GLY A 48 4.86 8.68 13.89
CA GLY A 48 6.17 8.58 13.24
C GLY A 48 6.27 7.48 12.18
N GLU A 49 5.22 6.68 12.01
CA GLU A 49 5.21 5.57 11.06
C GLU A 49 5.34 6.07 9.62
N THR A 50 6.10 5.33 8.80
CA THR A 50 6.35 5.68 7.40
C THR A 50 5.77 4.61 6.48
N LEU A 51 4.92 5.02 5.55
CA LEU A 51 4.50 4.21 4.42
C LEU A 51 5.41 4.49 3.23
N ILE A 52 6.01 3.44 2.67
CA ILE A 52 6.77 3.50 1.42
C ILE A 52 6.16 2.54 0.41
N ILE A 53 5.72 3.06 -0.73
CA ILE A 53 5.23 2.28 -1.87
C ILE A 53 6.23 2.43 -3.01
N ARG A 54 6.66 1.29 -3.55
CA ARG A 54 7.58 1.17 -4.68
C ARG A 54 6.86 0.64 -5.90
N GLU A 55 7.50 0.82 -7.05
CA GLU A 55 7.08 0.22 -8.30
C GLU A 55 7.65 -1.21 -8.43
N LYS A 56 6.75 -2.18 -8.57
CA LYS A 56 6.99 -3.58 -8.98
C LYS A 56 7.81 -4.46 -8.03
N SER A 57 8.77 -3.92 -7.27
CA SER A 57 9.62 -4.73 -6.40
C SER A 57 10.25 -3.94 -5.25
N ALA A 58 10.93 -4.66 -4.36
CA ALA A 58 11.67 -4.13 -3.23
C ALA A 58 12.75 -3.10 -3.64
N GLU A 59 13.40 -3.30 -4.78
CA GLU A 59 14.46 -2.40 -5.29
C GLU A 59 13.93 -1.44 -6.36
N GLY A 60 12.62 -1.42 -6.57
CA GLY A 60 11.97 -0.51 -7.50
C GLY A 60 11.99 0.95 -7.04
N PRO A 61 11.76 1.89 -7.97
CA PRO A 61 11.68 3.31 -7.62
C PRO A 61 10.52 3.56 -6.64
N ILE A 62 10.72 4.50 -5.72
CA ILE A 62 9.68 4.93 -4.78
C ILE A 62 8.63 5.74 -5.55
N LEU A 63 7.39 5.29 -5.51
CA LEU A 63 6.23 6.00 -6.06
C LEU A 63 5.65 6.98 -5.03
N LEU A 64 5.62 6.54 -3.77
CA LEU A 64 5.04 7.30 -2.67
C LEU A 64 5.83 7.03 -1.40
N LYS A 65 6.12 8.09 -0.65
CA LYS A 65 6.61 8.02 0.72
C LYS A 65 5.83 9.01 1.56
N VAL A 66 5.17 8.51 2.59
CA VAL A 66 4.36 9.30 3.51
C VAL A 66 4.78 8.96 4.93
N LYS A 67 5.02 9.98 5.74
CA LYS A 67 5.35 9.82 7.16
C LYS A 67 4.21 10.43 7.96
N ASP A 68 3.63 9.63 8.84
CA ASP A 68 2.73 10.13 9.86
C ASP A 68 3.52 10.86 10.94
N ASP A 69 3.21 12.13 11.18
CA ASP A 69 3.86 12.92 12.23
C ASP A 69 2.98 13.04 13.49
N PHE A 70 1.70 12.62 13.44
CA PHE A 70 0.73 12.94 14.49
C PHE A 70 -0.18 11.79 14.95
N GLY A 71 -0.04 10.58 14.41
CA GLY A 71 -0.88 9.44 14.75
C GLY A 71 -2.27 9.47 14.10
N PHE A 72 -2.43 10.17 12.97
CA PHE A 72 -3.73 10.33 12.32
C PHE A 72 -3.82 9.62 10.98
N ASN A 73 -5.03 9.22 10.61
CA ASN A 73 -5.31 8.65 9.30
C ASN A 73 -5.02 9.68 8.21
N GLN A 74 -4.36 9.25 7.14
CA GLN A 74 -3.95 10.11 6.05
C GLN A 74 -4.62 9.65 4.76
N GLU A 75 -5.19 10.60 4.04
CA GLU A 75 -5.73 10.41 2.71
C GLU A 75 -4.76 11.02 1.70
N ILE A 76 -4.31 10.19 0.75
CA ILE A 76 -3.24 10.55 -0.18
C ILE A 76 -3.75 10.34 -1.60
N ASP A 77 -3.86 11.43 -2.36
CA ASP A 77 -4.15 11.33 -3.77
C ASP A 77 -2.97 10.68 -4.49
N PHE A 78 -3.27 9.71 -5.35
CA PHE A 78 -2.29 9.03 -6.18
C PHE A 78 -2.41 9.53 -7.61
N PRO A 79 -1.31 9.71 -8.36
CA PRO A 79 -1.30 10.40 -9.66
C PRO A 79 -2.13 9.77 -10.80
N GLY A 80 -3.01 8.79 -10.53
CA GLY A 80 -3.91 8.19 -11.53
C GLY A 80 -3.18 7.35 -12.60
N VAL A 81 -1.85 7.22 -12.49
CA VAL A 81 -1.04 6.46 -13.42
C VAL A 81 -1.13 4.97 -13.12
N ARG A 82 -1.01 4.17 -14.17
CA ARG A 82 -0.92 2.72 -14.07
C ARG A 82 0.40 2.36 -13.38
N CYS A 83 0.35 1.59 -12.31
CA CYS A 83 1.48 1.23 -11.48
C CYS A 83 1.35 -0.20 -10.94
N PHE A 84 2.42 -0.68 -10.32
CA PHE A 84 2.50 -2.01 -9.69
C PHE A 84 2.93 -1.82 -8.23
N PRO A 85 2.00 -1.47 -7.33
CA PRO A 85 2.33 -1.11 -5.96
C PRO A 85 3.00 -2.25 -5.21
N TYR A 86 4.17 -1.96 -4.68
CA TYR A 86 4.94 -2.88 -3.86
C TYR A 86 5.27 -2.25 -2.50
N VAL A 87 5.02 -2.98 -1.41
CA VAL A 87 5.37 -2.57 -0.05
C VAL A 87 6.28 -3.64 0.57
N LYS A 88 7.46 -3.24 1.07
CA LYS A 88 8.35 -4.14 1.83
C LYS A 88 7.72 -4.44 3.18
N GLY A 89 7.74 -5.70 3.59
CA GLY A 89 7.09 -6.13 4.83
C GLY A 89 7.74 -5.54 6.08
N ASP A 90 9.05 -5.39 6.10
CA ASP A 90 9.85 -4.88 7.23
C ASP A 90 9.90 -3.35 7.33
N GLU A 91 9.32 -2.64 6.37
CA GLU A 91 9.26 -1.17 6.35
C GLU A 91 7.90 -0.60 6.74
N ILE A 92 6.94 -1.48 7.08
CA ILE A 92 5.61 -1.12 7.54
C ILE A 92 5.34 -1.81 8.88
N THR A 93 4.70 -1.12 9.81
CA THR A 93 4.46 -1.72 11.12
C THR A 93 3.40 -2.80 11.01
N ALA A 94 3.52 -3.86 11.80
CA ALA A 94 2.49 -4.89 11.87
C ALA A 94 1.15 -4.30 12.34
N ASN A 95 0.05 -4.81 11.79
CA ASN A 95 -1.34 -4.37 11.97
C ASN A 95 -1.69 -3.03 11.33
N THR A 96 -0.75 -2.37 10.67
CA THR A 96 -1.04 -1.18 9.87
C THR A 96 -1.99 -1.52 8.73
N MET A 97 -2.99 -0.65 8.53
CA MET A 97 -3.97 -0.81 7.48
C MET A 97 -3.73 0.21 6.36
N ILE A 98 -3.85 -0.26 5.13
CA ILE A 98 -3.83 0.59 3.93
C ILE A 98 -5.01 0.23 3.05
N SER A 99 -5.78 1.22 2.62
CA SER A 99 -6.82 1.05 1.60
C SER A 99 -6.38 1.70 0.29
N PHE A 100 -6.28 0.88 -0.75
CA PHE A 100 -6.03 1.26 -2.12
C PHE A 100 -7.36 1.48 -2.83
N ILE A 101 -7.56 2.66 -3.40
CA ILE A 101 -8.78 3.04 -4.12
C ILE A 101 -8.45 3.20 -5.59
N PHE A 102 -9.12 2.43 -6.43
CA PHE A 102 -8.91 2.37 -7.88
C PHE A 102 -9.93 3.19 -8.66
N GLU A 103 -9.61 3.48 -9.92
CA GLU A 103 -10.56 3.98 -10.93
C GLU A 103 -11.59 2.92 -11.35
#